data_AF-A0A1V5HTX5-F1
#
_entry.id   AF-A0A1V5HTX5-F1
#
_cell.length_a   1.000
_cell.length_b   1.000
_cell.length_c   1.000
_cell.angle_alpha   90.00
_cell.angle_beta   90.00
_cell.angle_gamma   90.00
#
_symmetry.space_group_name_H-M   'P 1'
#
loop_
_entity.id
_entity.type
_entity.pdbx_description
1 polymer ?
#
loop_
_entity_poly.entity_id
_entity_poly.type
_entity_poly.pdbx_seq_one_letter_code
_entity_poly.pdbx_strand_id
1 'polypeptide(L)'
;MKTVIIRQEEKADYPGSEAMVRRAFYNRQNPGCVEHYLLHILRESSDYLPAYSFLAEVEGRIVGAIYFSKAFIKTAKGDVPIVTFGPLAVDPLYQGLGIGRQLFEKSVSLLRKSPYPGIVIYGEPNYYPRLGFQRAKLFGITDPEGNVYDPLMVYELRKDGFKGVQGQLFESPVFEKGNEPKAVAAFDLLFPPYPKLKVPAQWLHETNLGQVEKIEGSLYQIRFWEILIPAKLAEGYAARTPQVGDYITFFWKRNAISLIQTLEIPE
;
A
#
# COMPACT_ATOMS: atom_id res chain seq x y z
N MET A 1 21.58 -1.16 -11.78
CA MET A 1 20.42 -1.08 -10.88
C MET A 1 20.89 -0.34 -9.64
N LYS A 2 20.18 0.69 -9.17
CA LYS A 2 20.58 1.39 -7.94
C LYS A 2 20.48 0.42 -6.76
N THR A 3 21.45 0.43 -5.86
CA THR A 3 21.46 -0.46 -4.69
C THR A 3 20.32 -0.08 -3.75
N VAL A 4 19.51 -1.07 -3.35
CA VAL A 4 18.47 -0.92 -2.34
C VAL A 4 19.04 -1.37 -1.00
N ILE A 5 18.97 -0.49 0.01
CA ILE A 5 19.39 -0.80 1.37
C ILE A 5 18.12 -1.01 2.21
N ILE A 6 18.00 -2.18 2.85
CA ILE A 6 16.89 -2.46 3.78
C ILE A 6 17.42 -2.35 5.20
N ARG A 7 16.86 -1.42 5.99
CA ARG A 7 17.28 -1.13 7.36
C ARG A 7 16.10 -0.85 8.27
N GLN A 8 16.33 -0.91 9.58
CA GLN A 8 15.32 -0.47 10.55
C GLN A 8 15.14 1.05 10.46
N GLU A 9 13.95 1.49 10.83
CA GLU A 9 13.61 2.90 10.96
C GLU A 9 14.24 3.48 12.23
N GLU A 10 14.76 4.70 12.13
CA GLU A 10 15.17 5.53 13.25
C GLU A 10 14.23 6.75 13.39
N LYS A 11 14.21 7.39 14.56
CA LYS A 11 13.33 8.56 14.79
C LYS A 11 13.54 9.70 13.80
N ALA A 12 14.76 9.88 13.31
CA ALA A 12 15.07 10.90 12.31
C ALA A 12 14.39 10.62 10.95
N ASP A 13 13.99 9.38 10.68
CA ASP A 13 13.32 9.00 9.44
C ASP A 13 11.82 9.32 9.44
N TYR A 14 11.20 9.56 10.61
CA TYR A 14 9.73 9.61 10.74
C TYR A 14 9.08 10.58 9.76
N PRO A 15 9.55 11.84 9.62
CA PRO A 15 8.95 12.77 8.65
C PRO A 15 9.09 12.27 7.20
N GLY A 16 10.23 11.67 6.86
CA GLY A 16 10.51 11.18 5.51
C GLY A 16 9.71 9.93 5.15
N SER A 17 9.55 8.99 6.09
CA SER A 17 8.77 7.77 5.89
C SER A 17 7.27 8.06 5.86
N GLU A 18 6.76 8.98 6.70
CA GLU A 18 5.36 9.43 6.66
C GLU A 18 5.04 10.13 5.33
N ALA A 19 5.93 11.02 4.86
CA ALA A 19 5.75 11.67 3.56
C ALA A 19 5.75 10.68 2.39
N MET A 20 6.66 9.69 2.41
CA MET A 20 6.72 8.63 1.40
C MET A 20 5.49 7.74 1.42
N VAL A 21 5.03 7.32 2.61
CA VAL A 21 3.79 6.54 2.76
C VAL A 21 2.59 7.32 2.24
N ARG A 22 2.49 8.61 2.57
CA ARG A 22 1.43 9.49 2.05
C ARG A 22 1.43 9.47 0.53
N ARG A 23 2.58 9.65 -0.11
CA ARG A 23 2.72 9.60 -1.58
C ARG A 23 2.31 8.24 -2.16
N ALA A 24 2.68 7.15 -1.51
CA ALA A 24 2.39 5.80 -2.00
C ALA A 24 0.88 5.46 -2.02
N PHE A 25 0.09 6.07 -1.14
CA PHE A 25 -1.34 5.78 -0.96
C PHE A 25 -2.29 6.89 -1.43
N TYR A 26 -1.81 8.12 -1.66
CA TYR A 26 -2.67 9.26 -2.01
C TYR A 26 -3.52 9.01 -3.27
N ASN A 27 -4.83 9.16 -3.15
CA ASN A 27 -5.83 8.94 -4.23
C ASN A 27 -5.81 7.51 -4.82
N ARG A 28 -5.24 6.52 -4.13
CA ARG A 28 -5.15 5.14 -4.61
C ARG A 28 -6.42 4.34 -4.36
N GLN A 29 -6.94 4.45 -3.14
CA GLN A 29 -8.13 3.72 -2.67
C GLN A 29 -9.30 4.66 -2.41
N ASN A 30 -9.02 5.86 -1.91
CA ASN A 30 -9.99 6.89 -1.58
C ASN A 30 -9.39 8.27 -1.92
N PRO A 31 -10.20 9.33 -2.08
CA PRO A 31 -9.68 10.68 -2.18
C PRO A 31 -8.81 11.02 -0.95
N GLY A 32 -7.53 11.34 -1.17
CA GLY A 32 -6.53 11.43 -0.11
C GLY A 32 -5.98 10.08 0.31
N CYS A 33 -5.56 9.95 1.58
CA CYS A 33 -5.13 8.70 2.21
C CYS A 33 -5.11 8.87 3.73
N VAL A 34 -4.95 7.77 4.47
CA VAL A 34 -4.88 7.75 5.95
C VAL A 34 -3.60 7.08 6.46
N GLU A 35 -2.89 6.38 5.59
CA GLU A 35 -1.81 5.45 5.91
C GLU A 35 -0.60 6.13 6.56
N HIS A 36 -0.36 7.41 6.23
CA HIS A 36 0.69 8.22 6.87
C HIS A 36 0.34 8.57 8.31
N TYR A 37 -0.93 8.85 8.60
CA TYR A 37 -1.40 9.06 9.96
C TYR A 37 -1.46 7.74 10.74
N LEU A 38 -1.93 6.65 10.12
CA LEU A 38 -1.87 5.32 10.72
C LEU A 38 -0.43 4.96 11.12
N LEU A 39 0.55 5.18 10.23
CA LEU A 39 1.96 4.98 10.54
C LEU A 39 2.38 5.82 11.75
N HIS A 40 2.03 7.10 11.78
CA HIS A 40 2.35 7.99 12.89
C HIS A 40 1.95 7.40 14.25
N ILE A 41 0.67 7.03 14.39
CA ILE A 41 0.14 6.51 15.67
C ILE A 41 0.51 5.04 15.92
N LEU A 42 0.81 4.26 14.87
CA LEU A 42 1.24 2.87 15.01
C LEU A 42 2.51 2.79 15.84
N ARG A 43 3.48 3.70 15.63
CA ARG A 43 4.75 3.70 16.37
C ARG A 43 4.59 3.83 17.88
N GLU A 44 3.47 4.40 18.33
CA GLU A 44 3.13 4.59 19.75
C GLU A 44 2.31 3.43 20.33
N SER A 45 1.83 2.51 19.48
CA SER A 45 1.04 1.36 19.92
C SER A 45 1.91 0.29 20.60
N SER A 46 1.40 -0.30 21.68
CA SER A 46 1.99 -1.50 22.31
C SER A 46 1.97 -2.74 21.42
N ASP A 47 1.19 -2.70 20.34
CA ASP A 47 1.09 -3.77 19.35
C ASP A 47 2.11 -3.65 18.22
N TYR A 48 2.79 -2.49 18.10
CA TYR A 48 3.80 -2.30 17.08
C TYR A 48 4.99 -3.24 17.23
N LEU A 49 5.44 -3.80 16.11
CA LEU A 49 6.54 -4.75 16.03
C LEU A 49 7.72 -4.14 15.24
N PRO A 50 8.54 -3.28 15.84
CA PRO A 50 9.68 -2.64 15.18
C PRO A 50 10.75 -3.64 14.71
N ALA A 51 10.85 -4.80 15.36
CA ALA A 51 11.79 -5.86 14.97
C ALA A 51 11.50 -6.47 13.58
N TYR A 52 10.28 -6.31 13.07
CA TYR A 52 9.85 -6.82 11.75
C TYR A 52 9.51 -5.70 10.77
N SER A 53 9.72 -4.44 11.16
CA SER A 53 9.40 -3.27 10.35
C SER A 53 10.68 -2.66 9.77
N PHE A 54 10.63 -2.28 8.49
CA PHE A 54 11.83 -1.87 7.75
C PHE A 54 11.53 -0.73 6.79
N LEU A 55 12.56 0.07 6.51
CA LEU A 55 12.64 1.01 5.41
C LEU A 55 13.46 0.42 4.27
N ALA A 56 13.15 0.85 3.06
CA ALA A 56 13.99 0.69 1.88
C ALA A 56 14.54 2.05 1.48
N GLU A 57 15.86 2.12 1.33
CA GLU A 57 16.58 3.33 0.96
C GLU A 57 17.32 3.14 -0.37
N VAL A 58 17.27 4.16 -1.22
CA VAL A 58 18.04 4.24 -2.46
C VAL A 58 18.71 5.61 -2.51
N GLU A 59 20.04 5.63 -2.56
CA GLU A 59 20.84 6.87 -2.63
C GLU A 59 20.47 7.89 -1.53
N GLY A 60 20.32 7.44 -0.28
CA GLY A 60 19.97 8.30 0.85
C GLY A 60 18.49 8.68 0.94
N ARG A 61 17.64 8.20 0.03
CA ARG A 61 16.20 8.50 0.01
C ARG A 61 15.39 7.30 0.45
N ILE A 62 14.45 7.51 1.37
CA ILE A 62 13.44 6.51 1.73
C ILE A 62 12.49 6.33 0.54
N VAL A 63 12.43 5.12 0.00
CA VAL A 63 11.63 4.77 -1.19
C VAL A 63 10.63 3.64 -0.93
N GLY A 64 10.61 3.09 0.28
CA GLY A 64 9.62 2.11 0.69
C GLY A 64 9.68 1.83 2.17
N ALA A 65 8.62 1.24 2.70
CA ALA A 65 8.53 0.85 4.10
C ALA A 65 7.52 -0.29 4.30
N ILE A 66 7.72 -1.09 5.34
CA ILE A 66 6.75 -2.08 5.81
C ILE A 66 6.68 -2.02 7.33
N TYR A 67 5.46 -1.98 7.88
CA TYR A 67 5.22 -1.88 9.32
C TYR A 67 4.32 -3.01 9.82
N PHE A 68 4.79 -3.73 10.85
CA PHE A 68 4.08 -4.87 11.43
C PHE A 68 3.43 -4.52 12.78
N SER A 69 2.28 -5.13 13.03
CA SER A 69 1.56 -5.05 14.29
C SER A 69 1.14 -6.45 14.75
N LYS A 70 0.97 -6.62 16.05
CA LYS A 70 0.23 -7.77 16.61
C LYS A 70 -1.22 -7.70 16.14
N ALA A 71 -1.80 -8.88 15.98
CA ALA A 71 -3.21 -9.14 15.80
C ALA A 71 -3.50 -10.56 16.33
N PHE A 72 -4.76 -10.97 16.36
CA PHE A 72 -5.11 -12.31 16.81
C PHE A 72 -6.31 -12.85 16.04
N ILE A 73 -6.45 -14.18 16.05
CA ILE A 73 -7.66 -14.85 15.59
C ILE A 73 -8.39 -15.37 16.82
N LYS A 74 -9.61 -14.90 17.01
CA LYS A 74 -10.51 -15.41 18.05
C LYS A 74 -11.10 -16.73 17.59
N THR A 75 -10.74 -17.82 18.27
CA THR A 75 -11.24 -19.18 17.96
C THR A 75 -12.11 -19.71 19.10
N ALA A 76 -12.82 -20.80 18.85
CA ALA A 76 -13.57 -21.51 19.89
C ALA A 76 -12.68 -22.08 21.02
N LYS A 77 -11.36 -22.21 20.79
CA LYS A 77 -10.38 -22.75 21.75
C LYS A 77 -9.56 -21.67 22.45
N GLY A 78 -9.86 -20.39 22.20
CA GLY A 78 -9.09 -19.24 22.68
C GLY A 78 -8.43 -18.46 21.54
N ASP A 79 -7.77 -17.37 21.92
CA ASP A 79 -7.15 -16.46 20.96
C ASP A 79 -5.81 -17.01 20.48
N VAL A 80 -5.60 -16.98 19.16
CA VAL A 80 -4.35 -17.37 18.52
C VAL A 80 -3.61 -16.10 18.09
N PRO A 81 -2.47 -15.76 18.72
CA PRO A 81 -1.67 -14.61 18.32
C PRO A 81 -1.12 -14.80 16.90
N ILE A 82 -1.29 -13.78 16.07
CA ILE A 82 -0.74 -13.69 14.71
C ILE A 82 -0.07 -12.32 14.52
N VAL A 83 0.44 -12.06 13.32
CA VAL A 83 0.88 -10.72 12.94
C VAL A 83 0.10 -10.21 11.73
N THR A 84 -0.10 -8.91 11.66
CA THR A 84 -0.57 -8.20 10.47
C THR A 84 0.51 -7.19 10.06
N PHE A 85 0.41 -6.65 8.86
CA PHE A 85 1.21 -5.48 8.48
C PHE A 85 0.36 -4.47 7.73
N GLY A 86 0.73 -3.22 7.90
CA GLY A 86 0.08 -2.08 7.28
C GLY A 86 0.69 -0.81 7.84
N PRO A 87 1.18 0.11 6.99
CA PRO A 87 1.26 0.00 5.53
C PRO A 87 2.48 -0.82 5.04
N LEU A 88 2.35 -1.45 3.87
CA LEU A 88 3.46 -1.77 2.96
C LEU A 88 3.43 -0.73 1.83
N ALA A 89 4.38 0.19 1.85
CA ALA A 89 4.46 1.34 0.95
C ALA A 89 5.71 1.28 0.08
N VAL A 90 5.57 1.68 -1.18
CA VAL A 90 6.71 1.96 -2.07
C VAL A 90 6.41 3.27 -2.79
N ASP A 91 7.39 4.18 -2.80
CA ASP A 91 7.28 5.46 -3.47
C ASP A 91 6.85 5.24 -4.94
N PRO A 92 5.89 6.00 -5.47
CA PRO A 92 5.35 5.78 -6.82
C PRO A 92 6.43 5.75 -7.93
N LEU A 93 7.53 6.50 -7.79
CA LEU A 93 8.63 6.50 -8.76
C LEU A 93 9.49 5.22 -8.69
N TYR A 94 9.34 4.42 -7.65
CA TYR A 94 10.10 3.20 -7.36
C TYR A 94 9.24 1.91 -7.37
N GLN A 95 7.92 2.04 -7.59
CA GLN A 95 7.03 0.90 -7.76
C GLN A 95 7.38 0.04 -8.98
N GLY A 96 7.09 -1.26 -8.91
CA GLY A 96 7.42 -2.22 -9.97
C GLY A 96 8.90 -2.65 -10.02
N LEU A 97 9.75 -2.16 -9.12
CA LEU A 97 11.19 -2.51 -9.06
C LEU A 97 11.51 -3.62 -8.04
N GLY A 98 10.49 -4.30 -7.51
CA GLY A 98 10.67 -5.39 -6.53
C GLY A 98 10.98 -4.96 -5.09
N ILE A 99 10.97 -3.66 -4.78
CA ILE A 99 11.27 -3.15 -3.42
C ILE A 99 10.28 -3.67 -2.37
N GLY A 100 8.98 -3.65 -2.67
CA GLY A 100 7.96 -4.16 -1.74
C GLY A 100 8.15 -5.64 -1.41
N ARG A 101 8.57 -6.45 -2.39
CA ARG A 101 8.92 -7.86 -2.17
C ARG A 101 10.15 -8.00 -1.27
N GLN A 102 11.21 -7.22 -1.52
CA GLN A 102 12.43 -7.26 -0.69
C GLN A 102 12.14 -6.89 0.77
N LEU A 103 11.31 -5.87 1.01
CA LEU A 103 10.84 -5.48 2.34
C LEU A 103 10.09 -6.64 3.02
N PHE A 104 9.10 -7.22 2.32
CA PHE A 104 8.33 -8.34 2.84
C PHE A 104 9.19 -9.56 3.16
N GLU A 105 10.08 -9.97 2.24
CA GLU A 105 10.98 -11.11 2.42
C GLU A 105 11.93 -10.90 3.60
N LYS A 106 12.44 -9.67 3.79
CA LYS A 106 13.25 -9.31 4.97
C LYS A 106 12.47 -9.55 6.26
N SER A 107 11.24 -9.03 6.37
CA SER A 107 10.39 -9.24 7.54
C SER A 107 10.06 -10.71 7.78
N VAL A 108 9.67 -11.44 6.73
CA VAL A 108 9.35 -12.87 6.81
C VAL A 108 10.55 -13.69 7.29
N SER A 109 11.77 -13.36 6.84
CA SER A 109 12.98 -14.08 7.27
C SER A 109 13.19 -14.06 8.80
N LEU A 110 12.76 -12.99 9.46
CA LEU A 110 12.82 -12.84 10.91
C LEU A 110 11.58 -13.43 11.58
N LEU A 111 10.38 -13.19 11.03
CA LEU A 111 9.13 -13.73 11.54
C LEU A 111 9.08 -15.26 11.55
N ARG A 112 9.79 -15.93 10.63
CA ARG A 112 9.91 -17.40 10.65
C ARG A 112 10.58 -17.95 11.91
N LYS A 113 11.32 -17.13 12.65
CA LYS A 113 11.95 -17.47 13.94
C LYS A 113 11.07 -17.11 15.15
N SER A 114 9.91 -16.52 14.91
CA SER A 114 8.95 -16.10 15.93
C SER A 114 7.95 -17.22 16.25
N PRO A 115 7.18 -17.11 17.37
CA PRO A 115 6.15 -18.09 17.68
C PRO A 115 4.90 -17.97 16.80
N TYR A 116 4.74 -16.91 16.01
CA TYR A 116 3.53 -16.67 15.22
C TYR A 116 3.34 -17.75 14.14
N PRO A 117 2.10 -18.24 13.92
CA PRO A 117 1.80 -19.23 12.88
C PRO A 117 1.86 -18.62 11.48
N GLY A 118 1.51 -17.33 11.36
CA GLY A 118 1.59 -16.62 10.10
C GLY A 118 1.11 -15.19 10.17
N ILE A 119 0.90 -14.62 8.98
CA ILE A 119 0.51 -13.24 8.74
C ILE A 119 -0.92 -13.26 8.19
N VAL A 120 -1.79 -12.39 8.70
CA VAL A 120 -3.14 -12.16 8.13
C VAL A 120 -3.29 -10.68 7.80
N ILE A 121 -3.80 -10.35 6.62
CA ILE A 121 -3.97 -8.96 6.13
C ILE A 121 -5.27 -8.77 5.36
N TYR A 122 -5.68 -7.51 5.23
CA TYR A 122 -6.51 -7.04 4.12
C TYR A 122 -5.61 -6.49 3.01
N GLY A 123 -5.62 -7.13 1.84
CA GLY A 123 -4.71 -6.82 0.74
C GLY A 123 -5.33 -6.99 -0.64
N GLU A 124 -4.65 -6.49 -1.66
CA GLU A 124 -5.15 -6.54 -3.04
C GLU A 124 -5.19 -7.99 -3.59
N PRO A 125 -6.38 -8.50 -4.01
CA PRO A 125 -6.62 -9.88 -4.47
C PRO A 125 -5.69 -10.41 -5.55
N ASN A 126 -5.16 -9.53 -6.41
CA ASN A 126 -4.34 -9.91 -7.55
C ASN A 126 -2.83 -9.76 -7.31
N TYR A 127 -2.44 -9.08 -6.22
CA TYR A 127 -1.05 -8.80 -5.89
C TYR A 127 -0.48 -9.83 -4.92
N TYR A 128 -1.09 -9.97 -3.74
CA TYR A 128 -0.53 -10.78 -2.64
C TYR A 128 -0.44 -12.29 -2.91
N PRO A 129 -1.30 -12.93 -3.74
CA PRO A 129 -1.06 -14.32 -4.13
C PRO A 129 0.30 -14.56 -4.80
N ARG A 130 0.86 -13.55 -5.49
CA ARG A 130 2.21 -13.62 -6.10
C ARG A 130 3.34 -13.64 -5.05
N LEU A 131 3.04 -13.36 -3.78
CA LEU A 131 3.94 -13.44 -2.64
C LEU A 131 3.68 -14.69 -1.78
N GLY A 132 2.74 -15.56 -2.18
CA GLY A 132 2.39 -16.79 -1.46
C GLY A 132 1.25 -16.63 -0.45
N PHE A 133 0.54 -15.50 -0.46
CA PHE A 133 -0.70 -15.37 0.31
C PHE A 133 -1.81 -16.23 -0.31
N GLN A 134 -2.69 -16.71 0.54
CA GLN A 134 -3.87 -17.47 0.20
C GLN A 134 -5.11 -16.78 0.77
N ARG A 135 -6.26 -16.91 0.12
CA ARG A 135 -7.53 -16.34 0.63
C ARG A 135 -7.85 -16.95 2.00
N ALA A 136 -8.22 -16.11 2.97
CA ALA A 136 -8.56 -16.52 4.33
C ALA A 136 -9.75 -17.50 4.39
N LYS A 137 -10.63 -17.48 3.39
CA LYS A 137 -11.71 -18.46 3.20
C LYS A 137 -11.22 -19.91 3.28
N LEU A 138 -10.03 -20.20 2.75
CA LEU A 138 -9.45 -21.55 2.75
C LEU A 138 -9.11 -22.06 4.15
N PHE A 139 -8.99 -21.15 5.12
CA PHE A 139 -8.64 -21.42 6.51
C PHE A 139 -9.84 -21.24 7.46
N GLY A 140 -11.04 -20.90 6.95
CA GLY A 140 -12.17 -20.56 7.81
C GLY A 140 -11.91 -19.33 8.68
N ILE A 141 -11.15 -18.37 8.15
CA ILE A 141 -10.88 -17.08 8.81
C ILE A 141 -11.78 -16.01 8.20
N THR A 142 -12.45 -15.25 9.06
CA THR A 142 -13.41 -14.19 8.71
C THR A 142 -12.99 -12.85 9.32
N ASP A 143 -13.70 -11.77 8.98
CA ASP A 143 -13.70 -10.54 9.77
C ASP A 143 -14.40 -10.73 11.14
N PRO A 144 -14.43 -9.71 12.02
CA PRO A 144 -15.15 -9.76 13.30
C PRO A 144 -16.66 -10.04 13.17
N GLU A 145 -17.28 -9.68 12.05
CA GLU A 145 -18.70 -9.86 11.77
C GLU A 145 -19.04 -11.23 11.16
N GLY A 146 -18.04 -12.05 10.82
CA GLY A 146 -18.22 -13.37 10.20
C GLY A 146 -18.26 -13.36 8.67
N ASN A 147 -17.99 -12.22 8.03
CA ASN A 147 -17.90 -12.11 6.59
C ASN A 147 -16.54 -12.58 6.07
N VAL A 148 -16.54 -13.01 4.81
CA VAL A 148 -15.34 -13.43 4.09
C VAL A 148 -15.22 -12.59 2.84
N TYR A 149 -14.07 -11.94 2.69
CA TYR A 149 -13.76 -11.11 1.53
C TYR A 149 -12.52 -11.61 0.82
N ASP A 150 -12.47 -11.46 -0.50
CA ASP A 150 -11.29 -11.78 -1.31
C ASP A 150 -10.01 -11.05 -0.86
N PRO A 151 -10.07 -9.79 -0.38
CA PRO A 151 -8.94 -9.11 0.21
C PRO A 151 -8.42 -9.68 1.53
N LEU A 152 -9.20 -10.46 2.27
CA LEU A 152 -8.75 -11.06 3.53
C LEU A 152 -7.87 -12.28 3.21
N MET A 153 -6.59 -12.22 3.59
CA MET A 153 -5.58 -13.18 3.17
C MET A 153 -4.65 -13.63 4.27
N VAL A 154 -4.10 -14.83 4.10
CA VAL A 154 -3.25 -15.55 5.04
C VAL A 154 -1.93 -15.92 4.36
N TYR A 155 -0.82 -15.71 5.05
CA TYR A 155 0.50 -16.23 4.70
C TYR A 155 1.05 -17.06 5.85
N GLU A 156 1.28 -18.35 5.61
CA GLU A 156 1.84 -19.24 6.63
C GLU A 156 3.35 -19.03 6.78
N LEU A 157 3.83 -18.77 8.00
CA LEU A 157 5.27 -18.63 8.26
C LEU A 157 5.99 -19.98 8.32
N ARG A 158 5.23 -21.06 8.53
CA ARG A 158 5.70 -22.44 8.58
C ARG A 158 4.63 -23.33 7.97
N LYS A 159 5.05 -24.49 7.46
CA LYS A 159 4.13 -25.48 6.90
C LYS A 159 3.03 -25.81 7.91
N ASP A 160 1.78 -25.76 7.46
CA ASP A 160 0.59 -26.08 8.27
C ASP A 160 0.45 -25.16 9.52
N GLY A 161 0.95 -23.92 9.44
CA GLY A 161 0.93 -22.95 10.53
C GLY A 161 -0.47 -22.63 11.05
N PHE A 162 -1.48 -22.63 10.17
CA PHE A 162 -2.89 -22.40 10.53
C PHE A 162 -3.71 -23.68 10.64
N LYS A 163 -3.08 -24.87 10.70
CA LYS A 163 -3.82 -26.12 10.83
C LYS A 163 -4.67 -26.12 12.11
N GLY A 164 -5.98 -26.18 11.93
CA GLY A 164 -6.95 -26.16 13.03
C GLY A 164 -7.21 -24.77 13.63
N VAL A 165 -6.69 -23.70 13.01
CA VAL A 165 -7.01 -22.31 13.37
C VAL A 165 -8.14 -21.83 12.47
N GLN A 166 -9.32 -21.61 13.06
CA GLN A 166 -10.51 -21.08 12.38
C GLN A 166 -11.17 -20.08 13.32
N GLY A 167 -11.67 -18.96 12.78
CA GLY A 167 -12.23 -17.91 13.61
C GLY A 167 -12.17 -16.52 12.99
N GLN A 168 -12.26 -15.51 13.84
CA GLN A 168 -12.41 -14.11 13.43
C GLN A 168 -11.10 -13.36 13.63
N LEU A 169 -10.64 -12.62 12.63
CA LEU A 169 -9.48 -11.75 12.73
C LEU A 169 -9.83 -10.50 13.56
N PHE A 170 -8.98 -10.18 14.53
CA PHE A 170 -8.99 -8.90 15.25
C PHE A 170 -7.62 -8.24 15.13
N GLU A 171 -7.61 -7.03 14.58
CA GLU A 171 -6.42 -6.20 14.47
C GLU A 171 -6.26 -5.28 15.70
N SER A 172 -5.09 -4.66 15.84
CA SER A 172 -4.88 -3.66 16.89
C SER A 172 -5.88 -2.51 16.74
N PRO A 173 -6.45 -1.96 17.83
CA PRO A 173 -7.35 -0.81 17.77
C PRO A 173 -6.74 0.43 17.10
N VAL A 174 -5.42 0.47 16.93
CA VAL A 174 -4.72 1.54 16.21
C VAL A 174 -5.16 1.65 14.73
N PHE A 175 -5.57 0.54 14.10
CA PHE A 175 -6.07 0.56 12.72
C PHE A 175 -7.40 1.31 12.61
N GLU A 176 -8.31 1.10 13.56
CA GLU A 176 -9.56 1.87 13.63
C GLU A 176 -9.28 3.36 13.93
N LYS A 177 -8.42 3.64 14.92
CA LYS A 177 -8.03 5.02 15.27
C LYS A 177 -7.34 5.76 14.13
N GLY A 178 -6.58 5.05 13.29
CA GLY A 178 -5.91 5.60 12.12
C GLY A 178 -6.87 6.09 11.04
N ASN A 179 -8.14 5.71 11.12
CA ASN A 179 -9.20 6.15 10.21
C ASN A 179 -10.02 7.34 10.76
N GLU A 180 -9.70 7.89 11.94
CA GLU A 180 -10.48 9.00 12.52
C GLU A 180 -10.33 10.27 11.66
N PRO A 181 -11.42 10.77 11.01
CA PRO A 181 -11.30 11.79 9.98
C PRO A 181 -10.73 13.13 10.47
N LYS A 182 -11.03 13.55 11.70
CA LYS A 182 -10.55 14.85 12.22
C LYS A 182 -9.04 14.82 12.49
N ALA A 183 -8.55 13.72 13.06
CA ALA A 183 -7.14 13.53 13.35
C ALA A 183 -6.33 13.39 12.07
N VAL A 184 -6.83 12.63 11.07
CA VAL A 184 -6.21 12.56 9.74
C VAL A 184 -6.14 13.96 9.11
N ALA A 185 -7.24 14.72 9.14
CA ALA A 185 -7.28 16.06 8.56
C ALA A 185 -6.34 17.04 9.27
N ALA A 186 -6.20 16.94 10.60
CA ALA A 186 -5.25 17.75 11.37
C ALA A 186 -3.80 17.37 11.04
N PHE A 187 -3.51 16.08 10.92
CA PHE A 187 -2.18 15.58 10.57
C PHE A 187 -1.79 15.94 9.13
N ASP A 188 -2.74 15.93 8.19
CA ASP A 188 -2.55 16.35 6.80
C ASP A 188 -1.98 17.77 6.66
N LEU A 189 -2.23 18.67 7.63
CA LEU A 189 -1.70 20.04 7.62
C LEU A 189 -0.17 20.12 7.74
N LEU A 190 0.48 19.03 8.15
CA LEU A 190 1.94 18.94 8.25
C LEU A 190 2.61 18.57 6.92
N PHE A 191 1.83 18.25 5.89
CA PHE A 191 2.32 17.76 4.61
C PHE A 191 1.98 18.72 3.45
N PRO A 192 2.72 18.66 2.33
CA PRO A 192 2.36 19.41 1.13
C PRO A 192 0.91 19.14 0.68
N PRO A 193 0.14 20.16 0.29
CA PRO A 193 -1.24 19.95 -0.14
C PRO A 193 -1.27 19.21 -1.49
N TYR A 194 -2.08 18.16 -1.57
CA TYR A 194 -2.38 17.44 -2.81
C TYR A 194 -3.89 17.42 -3.02
N PRO A 195 -4.39 17.57 -4.26
CA PRO A 195 -5.82 17.53 -4.53
C PRO A 195 -6.37 16.14 -4.24
N LYS A 196 -7.45 16.07 -3.46
CA LYS A 196 -8.20 14.83 -3.24
C LYS A 196 -9.06 14.56 -4.48
N LEU A 197 -8.86 13.41 -5.10
CA LEU A 197 -9.47 13.08 -6.39
C LEU A 197 -10.20 11.75 -6.31
N LYS A 198 -11.41 11.70 -6.87
CA LYS A 198 -12.21 10.48 -6.92
C LYS A 198 -11.99 9.74 -8.24
N VAL A 199 -11.31 8.61 -8.19
CA VAL A 199 -11.01 7.79 -9.37
C VAL A 199 -12.10 6.73 -9.59
N PRO A 200 -12.63 6.50 -10.82
CA PRO A 200 -13.79 5.63 -11.06
C PRO A 200 -13.59 4.17 -10.66
N ALA A 201 -12.37 3.66 -10.81
CA ALA A 201 -11.95 2.37 -10.26
C ALA A 201 -11.12 2.68 -9.02
N GLN A 202 -11.75 2.67 -7.84
CA GLN A 202 -11.10 2.97 -6.55
C GLN A 202 -10.03 1.94 -6.13
N TRP A 203 -9.58 1.09 -7.04
CA TRP A 203 -8.30 0.42 -6.95
C TRP A 203 -7.55 0.76 -8.23
N LEU A 204 -6.72 1.79 -8.17
CA LEU A 204 -5.66 1.94 -9.17
C LEU A 204 -4.80 0.68 -9.06
N HIS A 205 -4.98 -0.31 -9.93
CA HIS A 205 -4.20 -1.53 -9.87
C HIS A 205 -2.82 -1.25 -10.47
N GLU A 206 -2.70 -1.50 -11.77
CA GLU A 206 -1.48 -1.33 -12.56
C GLU A 206 -1.32 0.09 -13.11
N THR A 207 -2.28 0.98 -12.80
CA THR A 207 -2.32 2.35 -13.33
C THR A 207 -1.96 3.40 -12.30
N ASN A 208 -1.51 4.52 -12.82
CA ASN A 208 -1.03 5.66 -12.07
C ASN A 208 -1.93 6.85 -12.36
N LEU A 209 -2.04 7.75 -11.38
CA LEU A 209 -2.73 9.01 -11.52
C LEU A 209 -1.72 10.12 -11.83
N GLY A 210 -1.93 10.85 -12.92
CA GLY A 210 -1.10 11.99 -13.30
C GLY A 210 -1.94 13.11 -13.91
N GLN A 211 -1.31 14.24 -14.19
CA GLN A 211 -1.95 15.40 -14.81
C GLN A 211 -1.34 15.67 -16.19
N VAL A 212 -2.14 15.97 -17.19
CA VAL A 212 -1.64 16.39 -18.50
C VAL A 212 -1.01 17.78 -18.36
N GLU A 213 0.32 17.88 -18.53
CA GLU A 213 1.04 19.15 -18.42
C GLU A 213 1.21 19.82 -19.79
N LYS A 214 1.45 19.03 -20.84
CA LYS A 214 1.65 19.53 -22.20
C LYS A 214 1.17 18.54 -23.24
N ILE A 215 0.73 19.04 -24.39
CA ILE A 215 0.37 18.25 -25.57
C ILE A 215 1.23 18.70 -26.75
N GLU A 216 1.89 17.74 -27.41
CA GLU A 216 2.79 17.95 -28.54
C GLU A 216 2.37 17.01 -29.69
N GLY A 217 1.49 17.49 -30.56
CA GLY A 217 0.89 16.66 -31.59
C GLY A 217 0.04 15.55 -30.98
N SER A 218 0.45 14.29 -31.16
CA SER A 218 -0.21 13.11 -30.57
C SER A 218 0.40 12.63 -29.25
N LEU A 219 1.43 13.32 -28.75
CA LEU A 219 2.12 12.96 -27.51
C LEU A 219 1.66 13.85 -26.35
N TYR A 220 1.37 13.23 -25.22
CA TYR A 220 1.01 13.89 -23.97
C TYR A 220 2.19 13.80 -23.01
N GLN A 221 2.56 14.91 -22.40
CA GLN A 221 3.51 14.95 -21.28
C GLN A 221 2.70 14.92 -19.98
N ILE A 222 2.75 13.79 -19.29
CA ILE A 222 2.00 13.58 -18.04
C ILE A 222 2.91 13.91 -16.86
N ARG A 223 2.52 14.90 -16.07
CA ARG A 223 3.09 15.16 -14.74
C ARG A 223 2.72 14.02 -13.81
N PHE A 224 3.72 13.27 -13.39
CA PHE A 224 3.61 12.23 -12.38
C PHE A 224 4.64 12.50 -11.29
N TRP A 225 4.18 13.04 -10.17
CA TRP A 225 5.05 13.56 -9.11
C TRP A 225 6.09 14.52 -9.69
N GLU A 226 7.38 14.29 -9.47
CA GLU A 226 8.45 15.19 -9.93
C GLU A 226 8.80 15.03 -11.42
N ILE A 227 8.27 14.02 -12.13
CA ILE A 227 8.69 13.69 -13.49
C ILE A 227 7.61 13.95 -14.53
N LEU A 228 8.06 14.15 -15.78
CA LEU A 228 7.21 14.14 -16.97
C LEU A 228 7.34 12.78 -17.65
N ILE A 229 6.20 12.16 -17.92
CA ILE A 229 6.14 10.87 -18.59
C ILE A 229 5.47 11.06 -19.95
N PRO A 230 6.16 10.74 -21.06
CA PRO A 230 5.55 10.77 -22.38
C PRO A 230 4.53 9.63 -22.52
N ALA A 231 3.32 9.97 -22.91
CA ALA A 231 2.22 9.03 -23.09
C ALA A 231 1.44 9.28 -24.38
N LYS A 232 0.79 8.24 -24.89
CA LYS A 232 -0.18 8.31 -25.98
C LYS A 232 -1.54 7.87 -25.47
N LEU A 233 -2.58 8.34 -26.14
CA LEU A 233 -3.94 7.86 -25.90
C LEU A 233 -4.04 6.39 -26.35
N ALA A 234 -4.53 5.51 -25.47
CA ALA A 234 -4.83 4.14 -25.86
C ALA A 234 -6.03 4.13 -26.83
N GLU A 235 -5.98 3.27 -27.86
CA GLU A 235 -7.07 3.15 -28.83
C GLU A 235 -8.38 2.74 -28.14
N GLY A 236 -9.47 3.46 -28.42
CA GLY A 236 -10.82 3.13 -27.95
C GLY A 236 -11.16 3.52 -26.51
N TYR A 237 -10.29 4.24 -25.79
CA TYR A 237 -10.43 4.46 -24.34
C TYR A 237 -11.00 5.83 -23.91
N ALA A 238 -11.15 6.80 -24.81
CA ALA A 238 -11.44 8.17 -24.42
C ALA A 238 -12.81 8.66 -24.93
N ALA A 239 -13.73 8.95 -24.01
CA ALA A 239 -15.02 9.60 -24.32
C ALA A 239 -14.84 11.02 -24.88
N ARG A 240 -13.70 11.68 -24.57
CA ARG A 240 -13.24 12.95 -25.15
C ARG A 240 -11.71 12.95 -25.29
N THR A 241 -11.14 13.97 -25.93
CA THR A 241 -9.67 14.13 -25.98
C THR A 241 -9.16 14.77 -24.68
N PRO A 242 -8.06 14.27 -24.07
CA PRO A 242 -7.43 14.93 -22.91
C PRO A 242 -6.91 16.33 -23.26
N GLN A 243 -7.05 17.26 -22.31
CA GLN A 243 -6.58 18.65 -22.39
C GLN A 243 -5.53 18.91 -21.30
N VAL A 244 -4.73 19.97 -21.48
CA VAL A 244 -3.79 20.42 -20.44
C VAL A 244 -4.57 20.75 -19.17
N GLY A 245 -4.09 20.23 -18.04
CA GLY A 245 -4.73 20.37 -16.73
C GLY A 245 -5.62 19.17 -16.33
N ASP A 246 -6.04 18.33 -17.27
CA ASP A 246 -6.82 17.14 -16.97
C ASP A 246 -6.02 16.15 -16.11
N TYR A 247 -6.65 15.60 -15.06
CA TYR A 247 -6.14 14.41 -14.40
C TYR A 247 -6.56 13.16 -15.16
N ILE A 248 -5.62 12.24 -15.31
CA ILE A 248 -5.79 11.01 -16.10
C ILE A 248 -5.22 9.81 -15.36
N THR A 249 -5.71 8.63 -15.70
CA THR A 249 -5.04 7.39 -15.34
C THR A 249 -4.18 6.89 -16.50
N PHE A 250 -3.01 6.31 -16.20
CA PHE A 250 -2.12 5.80 -17.24
C PHE A 250 -1.29 4.59 -16.78
N PHE A 251 -0.94 3.74 -17.75
CA PHE A 251 0.05 2.68 -17.60
C PHE A 251 1.45 3.25 -17.84
N TRP A 252 2.28 3.26 -16.81
CA TRP A 252 3.66 3.73 -16.93
C TRP A 252 4.55 2.65 -17.54
N LYS A 253 5.00 2.87 -18.78
CA LYS A 253 6.03 2.04 -19.41
C LYS A 253 7.40 2.70 -19.23
N ARG A 254 8.21 2.22 -18.27
CA ARG A 254 9.50 2.85 -17.93
C ARG A 254 10.48 2.99 -19.11
N ASN A 255 10.39 2.11 -20.11
CA ASN A 255 11.30 2.07 -21.27
C ASN A 255 10.57 2.24 -22.61
N ALA A 256 9.34 2.77 -22.60
CA ALA A 256 8.55 3.00 -23.81
C ALA A 256 7.57 4.15 -23.61
N ILE A 257 6.85 4.52 -24.67
CA ILE A 257 5.75 5.48 -24.55
C ILE A 257 4.65 4.88 -23.68
N SER A 258 4.25 5.61 -22.64
CA SER A 258 3.19 5.20 -21.71
C SER A 258 1.81 5.32 -22.36
N LEU A 259 0.79 4.72 -21.75
CA LEU A 259 -0.56 4.68 -22.33
C LEU A 259 -1.58 5.29 -21.37
N ILE A 260 -2.29 6.33 -21.82
CA ILE A 260 -3.43 6.92 -21.10
C ILE A 260 -4.61 5.96 -21.17
N GLN A 261 -5.23 5.68 -20.03
CA GLN A 261 -6.35 4.74 -19.91
C GLN A 261 -7.70 5.43 -19.70
N THR A 262 -7.82 6.42 -18.81
CA THR A 262 -9.12 7.11 -18.59
C THR A 262 -8.97 8.60 -18.27
N LEU A 263 -10.07 9.34 -18.50
CA LEU A 263 -10.19 10.79 -18.33
C LEU A 263 -11.17 11.22 -17.24
N GLU A 264 -12.09 10.35 -16.86
CA GLU A 264 -13.19 10.72 -15.97
C GLU A 264 -12.72 10.58 -14.54
N ILE A 265 -12.10 11.62 -14.00
CA ILE A 265 -11.99 11.78 -12.55
C ILE A 265 -13.09 12.77 -12.20
N PRO A 266 -14.28 12.31 -11.78
CA PRO A 266 -15.35 13.22 -11.36
C PRO A 266 -14.83 14.14 -10.23
N GLU A 267 -15.28 15.40 -10.29
CA GLU A 267 -15.02 16.44 -9.28
C GLU A 267 -15.35 15.96 -7.85
#